data_AF-B7Q6T7-F1
#
_entry.id   AF-B7Q6T7-F1
#
_cell.length_a   1.000
_cell.length_b   1.000
_cell.length_c   1.000
_cell.angle_alpha   90.00
_cell.angle_beta   90.00
_cell.angle_gamma   90.00
#
_symmetry.space_group_name_H-M   'P 1'
#
loop_
_entity.id
_entity.type
_entity.pdbx_description
1 polymer ?
#
loop_
_entity_poly.entity_id
_entity_poly.type
_entity_poly.pdbx_seq_one_letter_code
_entity_poly.pdbx_strand_id
1 'polypeptide(L)'
;MAYLEISATFPPEAAELLRWFEDYYVLGKTKERLGIRLRSPPLFSPDLWSVEELVRNKLPRGTNGAEAWHRRLGVLMRIAHPPLYQFLSVLRGEQQETKALMELVRGGGKLPAARQATVEREKKIRAVFERRGELPVREYLEVMSNALL
;
A
#
# COMPACT_ATOMS: atom_id res chain seq x y z
N MET A 1 -14.52 13.98 7.94
CA MET A 1 -14.71 12.56 7.54
C MET A 1 -14.89 12.52 6.03
N ALA A 2 -13.80 12.44 5.26
CA ALA A 2 -13.81 12.55 3.79
C ALA A 2 -14.84 11.63 3.10
N TYR A 3 -15.01 10.40 3.61
CA TYR A 3 -16.01 9.47 3.10
C TYR A 3 -17.44 10.01 3.15
N LEU A 4 -17.85 10.64 4.27
CA LEU A 4 -19.21 11.16 4.45
C LEU A 4 -19.50 12.34 3.51
N GLU A 5 -18.48 13.14 3.19
CA GLU A 5 -18.60 14.25 2.25
C GLU A 5 -18.82 13.75 0.82
N ILE A 6 -18.06 12.73 0.42
CA ILE A 6 -18.15 12.19 -0.93
C ILE A 6 -19.40 11.31 -1.08
N SER A 7 -19.74 10.48 -0.08
CA SER A 7 -20.88 9.56 -0.16
C SER A 7 -22.20 10.28 -0.44
N ALA A 8 -22.35 11.52 0.04
CA ALA A 8 -23.50 12.38 -0.23
C ALA A 8 -23.63 12.81 -1.71
N THR A 9 -22.55 12.74 -2.50
CA THR A 9 -22.53 13.16 -3.92
C THR A 9 -22.85 12.03 -4.90
N PHE A 10 -22.96 10.80 -4.42
CA PHE A 10 -23.25 9.64 -5.27
C PHE A 10 -24.74 9.55 -5.62
N PRO A 11 -25.06 8.99 -6.79
CA PRO A 11 -26.43 8.83 -7.22
C PRO A 11 -27.16 7.75 -6.38
N PRO A 12 -28.51 7.81 -6.25
CA PRO A 12 -29.29 6.90 -5.40
C PRO A 12 -29.07 5.41 -5.71
N GLU A 13 -28.79 5.09 -6.97
CA GLU A 13 -28.53 3.74 -7.46
C GLU A 13 -27.27 3.12 -6.81
N ALA A 14 -26.33 3.94 -6.35
CA ALA A 14 -25.13 3.49 -5.65
C ALA A 14 -25.34 3.27 -4.14
N ALA A 15 -26.52 3.55 -3.60
CA ALA A 15 -26.76 3.53 -2.14
C ALA A 15 -26.52 2.16 -1.50
N GLU A 16 -26.82 1.06 -2.20
CA GLU A 16 -26.54 -0.29 -1.71
C GLU A 16 -25.04 -0.57 -1.62
N LEU A 17 -24.30 -0.24 -2.69
CA LEU A 17 -22.85 -0.39 -2.74
C LEU A 17 -22.16 0.48 -1.67
N LEU A 18 -22.60 1.71 -1.49
CA LEU A 18 -22.06 2.61 -0.48
C LEU A 18 -22.30 2.09 0.92
N ARG A 19 -23.51 1.60 1.24
CA ARG A 19 -23.79 0.97 2.55
C ARG A 19 -22.89 -0.23 2.80
N TRP A 20 -22.71 -1.11 1.81
CA TRP A 20 -21.79 -2.23 1.92
C TRP A 20 -20.34 -1.76 2.16
N PHE A 21 -19.86 -0.78 1.41
CA PHE A 21 -18.50 -0.27 1.59
C PHE A 21 -18.32 0.40 2.96
N GLU A 22 -19.30 1.19 3.39
CA GLU A 22 -19.34 1.84 4.70
C GLU A 22 -19.23 0.82 5.85
N ASP A 23 -20.05 -0.22 5.79
CA ASP A 23 -20.19 -1.24 6.83
C ASP A 23 -18.98 -2.16 6.96
N TYR A 24 -18.27 -2.40 5.86
CA TYR A 24 -17.18 -3.38 5.82
C TYR A 24 -15.79 -2.75 5.78
N TYR A 25 -15.63 -1.55 5.21
CA TYR A 25 -14.30 -0.98 4.92
C TYR A 25 -14.00 0.35 5.63
N VAL A 26 -15.01 1.15 6.00
CA VAL A 26 -14.77 2.54 6.48
C VAL A 26 -15.24 2.75 7.92
N LEU A 27 -16.55 2.62 8.18
CA LEU A 27 -17.16 3.01 9.45
C LEU A 27 -17.55 1.82 10.30
N GLY A 28 -17.87 0.70 9.66
CA GLY A 28 -18.37 -0.49 10.33
C GLY A 28 -19.89 -0.47 10.56
N LYS A 29 -20.44 -1.67 10.78
CA LYS A 29 -21.89 -1.88 10.92
C LYS A 29 -22.48 -1.15 12.11
N THR A 30 -23.64 -0.53 11.89
CA THR A 30 -24.43 0.06 12.98
C THR A 30 -25.18 -1.04 13.73
N LYS A 31 -25.07 -1.03 15.06
CA LYS A 31 -25.79 -1.92 15.98
C LYS A 31 -26.52 -1.06 17.00
N GLU A 32 -27.79 -1.36 17.22
CA GLU A 32 -28.58 -0.69 18.25
C GLU A 32 -28.74 -1.61 19.46
N ARG A 33 -28.37 -1.13 20.65
CA ARG A 33 -28.52 -1.86 21.91
C ARG A 33 -29.00 -0.89 22.97
N LEU A 34 -30.15 -1.22 23.59
CA LEU A 34 -30.76 -0.42 24.67
C LEU A 34 -30.97 1.07 24.28
N GLY A 35 -31.40 1.33 23.04
CA GLY A 35 -31.62 2.69 22.52
C GLY A 35 -30.34 3.47 22.18
N ILE A 36 -29.16 2.88 22.36
CA ILE A 36 -27.88 3.47 21.97
C ILE A 36 -27.47 2.89 20.62
N ARG A 37 -27.24 3.77 19.63
CA ARG A 37 -26.60 3.40 18.36
C ARG A 37 -25.09 3.39 18.51
N LEU A 38 -24.50 2.22 18.32
CA LEU A 38 -23.05 2.01 18.29
C LEU A 38 -22.65 1.52 16.90
N ARG A 39 -21.41 1.79 16.48
CA ARG A 39 -20.81 1.11 15.33
C ARG A 39 -19.82 0.07 15.80
N SER A 40 -19.91 -1.15 15.27
CA SER A 40 -18.81 -2.11 15.38
C SER A 40 -17.65 -1.67 14.48
N PRO A 41 -16.40 -2.02 14.78
CA PRO A 41 -15.30 -1.78 13.85
C PRO A 41 -15.57 -2.44 12.48
N PRO A 42 -15.11 -1.83 11.37
CA PRO A 42 -15.20 -2.43 10.04
C PRO A 42 -14.42 -3.75 9.98
N LEU A 43 -14.89 -4.68 9.15
CA LEU A 43 -14.21 -5.99 8.95
C LEU A 43 -12.83 -5.81 8.32
N PHE A 44 -12.72 -4.83 7.42
CA PHE A 44 -11.49 -4.46 6.71
C PHE A 44 -11.17 -2.99 6.98
N SER A 45 -10.61 -2.71 8.16
CA SER A 45 -10.23 -1.35 8.58
C SER A 45 -9.40 -0.64 7.49
N PRO A 46 -9.52 0.69 7.32
CA PRO A 46 -8.61 1.47 6.49
C PRO A 46 -7.13 1.17 6.75
N ASP A 47 -6.74 0.82 7.97
CA ASP A 47 -5.37 0.44 8.30
C ASP A 47 -4.87 -0.79 7.52
N LEU A 48 -5.78 -1.64 7.02
CA LEU A 48 -5.44 -2.84 6.25
C LEU A 48 -5.21 -2.54 4.77
N TRP A 49 -5.97 -1.62 4.19
CA TRP A 49 -6.00 -1.39 2.74
C TRP A 49 -5.49 -0.01 2.30
N SER A 50 -5.40 0.94 3.23
CA SER A 50 -4.88 2.26 2.96
C SER A 50 -3.38 2.22 2.68
N VAL A 51 -2.97 2.86 1.60
CA VAL A 51 -1.56 3.04 1.25
C VAL A 51 -1.01 4.38 1.74
N GLU A 52 -1.78 5.11 2.55
CA GLU A 52 -1.44 6.45 3.03
C GLU A 52 -0.11 6.48 3.78
N GLU A 53 0.08 5.54 4.71
CA GLU A 53 1.31 5.42 5.48
C GLU A 53 2.51 5.04 4.60
N LEU A 54 2.29 4.17 3.60
CA LEU A 54 3.33 3.79 2.64
C LEU A 54 3.78 4.99 1.81
N VAL A 55 2.84 5.82 1.34
CA VAL A 55 3.16 7.04 0.59
C VAL A 55 3.90 8.04 1.49
N ARG A 56 3.42 8.24 2.72
CA ARG A 56 4.02 9.12 3.72
C ARG A 56 5.48 8.75 4.02
N ASN A 57 5.74 7.45 4.20
CA ASN A 57 7.07 6.92 4.52
C ASN A 57 7.94 6.63 3.28
N LYS A 58 7.46 6.95 2.07
CA LYS A 58 8.15 6.67 0.79
C LYS A 58 8.47 5.18 0.59
N LEU A 59 7.60 4.32 1.08
CA LEU A 59 7.71 2.88 0.96
C LEU A 59 7.07 2.40 -0.35
N PRO A 60 7.57 1.29 -0.94
CA PRO A 60 6.93 0.67 -2.09
C PRO A 60 5.48 0.27 -1.78
N ARG A 61 4.54 0.64 -2.67
CA ARG A 61 3.11 0.29 -2.55
C ARG A 61 2.74 -1.09 -3.09
N GLY A 62 3.61 -1.68 -3.92
CA GLY A 62 3.34 -2.94 -4.61
C GLY A 62 4.28 -4.05 -4.18
N THR A 63 3.91 -5.30 -4.52
CA THR A 63 4.65 -6.52 -4.20
C THR A 63 5.78 -6.83 -5.15
N ASN A 64 6.01 -6.02 -6.18
CA ASN A 64 7.04 -6.25 -7.21
C ASN A 64 8.42 -6.60 -6.65
N GLY A 65 8.84 -5.93 -5.56
CA GLY A 65 10.11 -6.22 -4.90
C GLY A 65 10.14 -7.61 -4.28
N ALA A 66 9.08 -7.98 -3.56
CA ALA A 66 8.93 -9.31 -2.97
C ALA A 66 8.83 -10.41 -4.04
N GLU A 67 8.10 -10.16 -5.13
CA GLU A 67 7.99 -11.07 -6.26
C GLU A 67 9.32 -11.26 -7.01
N ALA A 68 10.07 -10.16 -7.21
CA ALA A 68 11.40 -10.22 -7.81
C ALA A 68 12.37 -11.00 -6.91
N TRP A 69 12.31 -10.80 -5.60
CA TRP A 69 13.09 -11.55 -4.63
C TRP A 69 12.72 -13.04 -4.62
N HIS A 70 11.42 -13.38 -4.56
CA HIS A 70 10.95 -14.77 -4.67
C HIS A 70 11.39 -15.43 -5.98
N ARG A 71 11.31 -14.72 -7.11
CA ARG A 71 11.78 -15.23 -8.40
C ARG A 71 13.28 -15.50 -8.38
N ARG A 72 14.07 -14.57 -7.84
CA ARG A 72 15.52 -14.73 -7.67
C ARG A 72 15.84 -15.96 -6.80
N LEU A 73 15.15 -16.10 -5.67
CA LEU A 73 15.31 -17.24 -4.78
C LEU A 73 15.02 -18.56 -5.52
N GLY A 74 13.93 -18.63 -6.30
CA GLY A 74 13.61 -19.79 -7.13
C GLY A 74 14.71 -20.13 -8.13
N VAL A 75 15.30 -19.11 -8.78
CA VAL A 75 16.43 -19.29 -9.70
C VAL A 75 17.67 -19.82 -8.97
N LEU A 76 17.95 -19.36 -7.75
CA LEU A 76 19.10 -19.81 -6.96
C LEU A 76 18.93 -21.22 -6.40
N MET A 77 17.72 -21.59 -5.98
CA MET A 77 17.44 -22.94 -5.47
C MET A 77 17.56 -24.01 -6.55
N ARG A 78 17.25 -23.70 -7.82
CA ARG A 78 17.34 -24.58 -9.02
C ARG A 78 16.57 -25.91 -8.94
N ILE A 79 15.92 -26.21 -7.80
CA ILE A 79 15.21 -27.45 -7.48
C ILE A 79 13.93 -27.06 -6.74
N ALA A 80 12.79 -27.70 -7.06
CA ALA A 80 11.48 -27.38 -6.48
C ALA A 80 11.38 -27.74 -4.99
N HIS A 81 12.05 -28.82 -4.55
CA HIS A 81 12.04 -29.32 -3.17
C HIS A 81 13.46 -29.55 -2.66
N PRO A 82 14.20 -28.47 -2.35
CA PRO A 82 15.57 -28.56 -1.87
C PRO A 82 15.60 -29.10 -0.43
N PRO A 83 16.60 -29.94 -0.07
CA PRO A 83 16.84 -30.29 1.32
C PRO A 83 17.06 -29.03 2.18
N LEU A 84 16.62 -29.09 3.44
CA LEU A 84 16.66 -27.93 4.35
C LEU A 84 18.05 -27.27 4.43
N TYR A 85 19.13 -28.05 4.47
CA TYR A 85 20.47 -27.50 4.55
C TYR A 85 20.87 -26.66 3.31
N GLN A 86 20.41 -27.04 2.12
CA GLN A 86 20.65 -26.27 0.88
C GLN A 86 19.79 -25.01 0.86
N PHE A 87 18.54 -25.11 1.32
CA PHE A 87 17.68 -23.95 1.47
C PHE A 87 18.28 -22.91 2.43
N LEU A 88 18.78 -23.37 3.59
CA LEU A 88 19.43 -22.51 4.57
C LEU A 88 20.73 -21.90 4.05
N SER A 89 21.53 -22.62 3.24
CA SER A 89 22.75 -22.07 2.68
C SER A 89 22.47 -20.95 1.68
N VAL A 90 21.46 -21.12 0.81
CA VAL A 90 21.03 -20.07 -0.14
C VAL A 90 20.46 -18.86 0.59
N LEU A 91 19.59 -19.06 1.59
CA LEU A 91 19.05 -17.96 2.39
C LEU A 91 20.15 -17.18 3.12
N ARG A 92 21.17 -17.86 3.65
CA ARG A 92 22.31 -17.21 4.29
C ARG A 92 23.09 -16.35 3.30
N GLY A 93 23.29 -16.82 2.08
CA GLY A 93 23.91 -16.06 0.99
C GLY A 93 23.12 -14.79 0.66
N GLU A 94 21.80 -14.92 0.43
CA GLU A 94 20.90 -13.78 0.18
C GLU A 94 20.96 -12.74 1.31
N GLN A 95 20.99 -13.21 2.57
CA GLN A 95 21.09 -12.31 3.72
C GLN A 95 22.43 -11.58 3.76
N GLN A 96 23.54 -12.26 3.44
CA GLN A 96 24.88 -11.66 3.40
C GLN A 96 24.96 -10.57 2.33
N GLU A 97 24.46 -10.83 1.13
CA GLU A 97 24.42 -9.83 0.06
C GLU A 97 23.54 -8.63 0.42
N THR A 98 22.36 -8.87 1.00
CA THR A 98 21.47 -7.80 1.43
C THR A 98 22.13 -6.94 2.51
N LYS A 99 22.84 -7.54 3.47
CA LYS A 99 23.62 -6.81 4.47
C LYS A 99 24.74 -5.98 3.85
N ALA A 100 25.46 -6.53 2.88
CA ALA A 100 26.49 -5.79 2.16
C ALA A 100 25.91 -4.55 1.44
N LEU A 101 24.74 -4.69 0.81
CA LEU A 101 24.02 -3.57 0.18
C LEU A 101 23.57 -2.52 1.21
N MET A 102 23.05 -2.95 2.36
CA MET A 102 22.66 -2.03 3.44
C MET A 102 23.86 -1.23 3.97
N GLU A 103 25.01 -1.88 4.19
CA GLU A 103 26.24 -1.20 4.62
C GLU A 103 26.79 -0.27 3.54
N LEU A 104 26.72 -0.66 2.26
CA LEU A 104 27.07 0.23 1.14
C LEU A 104 26.23 1.51 1.16
N VAL A 105 24.91 1.40 1.30
CA VAL A 105 24.02 2.57 1.37
C VAL A 105 24.31 3.42 2.60
N ARG A 106 24.54 2.78 3.75
CA ARG A 106 24.90 3.47 5.00
C ARG A 106 26.22 4.24 4.87
N GLY A 107 27.17 3.71 4.09
CA GLY A 107 28.43 4.37 3.71
C GLY A 107 28.31 5.44 2.62
N GLY A 108 27.09 5.77 2.16
CA GLY A 108 26.87 6.76 1.09
C GLY A 108 27.05 6.24 -0.33
N GLY A 109 27.23 4.92 -0.49
CA GLY A 109 27.22 4.27 -1.79
C GLY A 109 25.86 4.36 -2.48
N LYS A 110 25.86 4.32 -3.82
CA LYS A 110 24.65 4.42 -4.64
C LYS A 110 24.18 3.03 -5.06
N LEU A 111 22.88 2.78 -4.92
CA LEU A 111 22.23 1.61 -5.50
C LEU A 111 21.99 1.80 -7.01
N PRO A 112 21.75 0.70 -7.75
CA PRO A 112 21.28 0.78 -9.13
C PRO A 112 20.06 1.70 -9.24
N ALA A 113 20.09 2.61 -10.21
CA ALA A 113 19.02 3.58 -10.39
C ALA A 113 17.70 2.86 -10.75
N ALA A 114 16.63 3.26 -10.07
CA ALA A 114 15.28 2.90 -10.50
C ALA A 114 15.00 3.51 -11.89
N ARG A 115 14.07 2.89 -12.63
CA ARG A 115 13.64 3.41 -13.93
C ARG A 115 13.11 4.84 -13.77
N GLN A 116 13.51 5.74 -14.66
CA GLN A 116 13.14 7.16 -14.59
C GLN A 116 11.62 7.36 -14.52
N ALA A 117 10.85 6.63 -15.34
CA ALA A 117 9.38 6.67 -15.30
C ALA A 117 8.79 6.34 -13.93
N THR A 118 9.37 5.38 -13.20
CA THR A 118 8.95 5.04 -11.84
C THR A 118 9.24 6.20 -10.89
N VAL A 119 10.45 6.78 -10.98
CA VAL A 119 10.85 7.93 -10.15
C VAL A 119 9.93 9.14 -10.39
N GLU A 120 9.60 9.43 -11.64
CA GLU A 120 8.70 10.52 -12.00
C GLU A 120 7.27 10.30 -11.49
N ARG A 121 6.74 9.08 -11.63
CA ARG A 121 5.43 8.72 -11.09
C ARG A 121 5.38 8.90 -9.57
N GLU A 122 6.38 8.43 -8.85
CA GLU A 122 6.46 8.63 -7.40
C GLU A 122 6.52 10.11 -7.01
N LYS A 123 7.27 10.92 -7.76
CA LYS A 123 7.32 12.38 -7.55
C LYS A 123 5.96 13.02 -7.75
N LYS A 124 5.21 12.65 -8.80
CA LYS A 124 3.85 13.17 -9.05
C LYS A 124 2.90 12.81 -7.92
N ILE A 125 2.82 11.52 -7.56
CA ILE A 125 1.96 11.04 -6.46
C ILE A 125 2.28 11.78 -5.17
N ARG A 126 3.58 11.96 -4.87
CA ARG A 126 4.00 12.68 -3.67
C ARG A 126 3.61 14.15 -3.70
N ALA A 127 3.81 14.84 -4.81
CA ALA A 127 3.45 16.25 -4.94
C ALA A 127 1.95 16.48 -4.69
N VAL A 128 1.08 15.56 -5.15
CA VAL A 128 -0.35 15.64 -4.87
C VAL A 128 -0.66 15.28 -3.42
N PHE A 129 0.00 14.26 -2.87
CA PHE A 129 -0.20 13.82 -1.49
C PHE A 129 0.11 14.89 -0.43
N GLU A 130 1.14 15.72 -0.65
CA GLU A 130 1.48 16.81 0.27
C GLU A 130 0.39 17.90 0.28
N ARG A 131 -0.41 18.02 -0.80
CA ARG A 131 -1.49 19.02 -0.94
C ARG A 131 -2.85 18.55 -0.42
N ARG A 132 -2.91 17.40 0.27
CA ARG A 132 -4.16 16.75 0.72
C ARG A 132 -5.04 17.54 1.70
N GLY A 133 -4.55 18.66 2.22
CA GLY A 133 -5.32 19.59 3.07
C GLY A 133 -5.59 20.95 2.43
N GLU A 134 -5.06 21.20 1.23
CA GLU A 134 -5.22 22.48 0.51
C GLU A 134 -6.40 22.44 -0.45
N LEU A 135 -6.72 21.25 -0.97
CA LEU A 135 -7.77 21.04 -1.97
C LEU A 135 -9.04 20.48 -1.32
N PRO A 136 -10.23 20.83 -1.84
CA PRO A 136 -11.46 20.11 -1.53
C PRO A 136 -11.28 18.61 -1.77
N VAL A 137 -11.94 17.79 -0.94
CA VAL A 137 -11.76 16.31 -0.96
C VAL A 137 -12.00 15.73 -2.34
N ARG A 138 -13.01 16.22 -3.07
CA ARG A 138 -13.34 15.76 -4.42
C ARG A 138 -12.22 16.06 -5.43
N GLU A 139 -11.74 17.30 -5.45
CA GLU A 139 -10.66 17.73 -6.34
C GLU A 139 -9.36 16.98 -6.03
N TYR A 140 -9.06 16.78 -4.75
CA TYR A 140 -7.93 15.97 -4.33
C TYR A 140 -8.01 14.54 -4.90
N LEU A 141 -9.17 13.89 -4.82
CA LEU A 141 -9.35 12.53 -5.35
C LEU A 141 -9.22 12.46 -6.87
N GLU A 142 -9.73 13.46 -7.60
CA GLU A 142 -9.60 13.55 -9.06
C GLU A 142 -8.12 13.69 -9.46
N VAL A 143 -7.40 14.60 -8.82
CA VAL A 143 -5.96 14.81 -9.08
C VAL A 143 -5.14 13.58 -8.71
N MET A 144 -5.45 12.93 -7.57
CA MET A 144 -4.80 11.69 -7.16
C MET A 144 -5.08 10.54 -8.12
N SER A 145 -6.31 10.41 -8.62
CA SER A 145 -6.67 9.38 -9.61
C SER A 145 -5.85 9.53 -10.88
N ASN A 146 -5.71 10.76 -11.39
CA ASN A 146 -4.89 11.07 -12.56
C ASN A 146 -3.39 10.82 -12.34
N ALA A 147 -2.89 11.01 -11.12
CA ALA A 147 -1.48 10.73 -10.79
C ALA A 147 -1.17 9.24 -10.65
N LEU A 148 -2.19 8.41 -10.43
CA LEU A 148 -2.06 6.96 -10.27
C LEU A 148 -2.08 6.21 -11.62
N LEU A 149 -2.70 6.77 -12.67
CA LEU A 149 -2.68 6.25 -14.04
C LEU A 149 -1.33 6.49 -14.73
#